data_AF-A0A6B3XZ41-F1
#
_entry.id   AF-A0A6B3XZ41-F1
#
_cell.length_a   1.000
_cell.length_b   1.000
_cell.length_c   1.000
_cell.angle_alpha   90.00
_cell.angle_beta   90.00
_cell.angle_gamma   90.00
#
_symmetry.space_group_name_H-M   'P 1'
#
loop_
_entity.id
_entity.type
_entity.pdbx_description
1 polymer ?
#
loop_
_entity_poly.entity_id
_entity_poly.type
_entity_poly.pdbx_seq_one_letter_code
_entity_poly.pdbx_strand_id
1 'polypeptide(L)' 'MLNGKKIREARIKLGYTARDIENLTHNPKFTTSISKSYLEELERGDKKNPSFEKVVVLSQVLMCKLDDLVAR' A
#
# COMPACT_ATOMS: atom_id res chain seq x y z
N MET A 1 13.85 -2.84 -3.06
CA MET A 1 12.68 -3.73 -2.83
C MET A 1 11.70 -3.03 -1.91
N LEU A 2 10.39 -3.26 -2.02
CA LEU A 2 9.43 -2.69 -1.06
C LEU A 2 9.62 -3.30 0.32
N ASN A 3 9.37 -2.51 1.36
CA ASN A 3 9.38 -2.94 2.74
C ASN A 3 7.94 -3.19 3.22
N GLY A 4 7.50 -4.46 3.13
CA GLY A 4 6.16 -4.87 3.56
C GLY A 4 5.84 -4.54 5.02
N LYS A 5 6.84 -4.63 5.92
CA LYS A 5 6.67 -4.27 7.33
C LYS A 5 6.38 -2.79 7.50
N LYS A 6 7.12 -1.90 6.83
CA LYS A 6 6.88 -0.46 6.88
C LYS A 6 5.50 -0.08 6.33
N ILE A 7 5.06 -0.73 5.24
CA ILE A 7 3.71 -0.54 4.69
C ILE A 7 2.66 -0.86 5.75
N ARG A 8 2.80 -2.01 6.43
CA ARG A 8 1.90 -2.44 7.50
C ARG A 8 1.90 -1.48 8.68
N GLU A 9 3.08 -1.05 9.12
CA GLU A 9 3.24 -0.10 10.23
C GLU A 9 2.59 1.25 9.92
N ALA A 10 2.82 1.80 8.72
CA ALA A 10 2.21 3.04 8.27
C ALA A 10 0.68 2.92 8.24
N ARG A 11 0.14 1.81 7.73
CA ARG A 11 -1.30 1.55 7.73
C ARG A 11 -1.89 1.49 9.14
N ILE A 12 -1.26 0.72 10.04
CA ILE A 12 -1.73 0.57 11.43
C ILE A 12 -1.66 1.92 12.18
N LYS A 13 -0.62 2.72 11.94
CA LYS A 13 -0.47 4.06 12.52
C LYS A 13 -1.62 5.01 12.16
N LEU A 14 -2.20 4.83 10.96
CA LEU A 14 -3.37 5.57 10.50
C LEU A 14 -4.71 4.96 10.95
N GLY A 15 -4.68 3.83 11.66
CA GLY A 15 -5.88 3.14 12.13
C GLY A 15 -6.63 2.37 11.04
N TYR A 16 -6.02 2.16 9.87
CA TYR A 16 -6.68 1.48 8.75
C TYR A 16 -6.52 -0.04 8.81
N THR A 17 -7.58 -0.76 8.47
CA THR A 17 -7.52 -2.17 8.09
C THR A 17 -7.13 -2.31 6.61
N ALA A 18 -6.76 -3.52 6.17
CA ALA A 18 -6.51 -3.77 4.76
C ALA A 18 -7.79 -3.58 3.90
N ARG A 19 -8.97 -3.80 4.48
CA ARG A 19 -10.26 -3.55 3.81
C ARG A 19 -10.52 -2.05 3.64
N ASP A 20 -10.09 -1.23 4.59
CA ASP A 20 -10.23 0.23 4.48
C ASP A 20 -9.40 0.79 3.33
N ILE A 21 -8.17 0.30 3.15
CA ILE A 21 -7.33 0.69 2.00
C ILE A 21 -7.99 0.30 0.67
N GLU A 22 -8.56 -0.90 0.59
CA GLU A 22 -9.32 -1.33 -0.60
C GLU A 22 -10.50 -0.40 -0.89
N ASN A 23 -11.31 -0.08 0.13
CA ASN A 23 -12.45 0.81 -0.02
C ASN A 23 -12.02 2.24 -0.41
N LEU A 24 -10.95 2.76 0.19
CA LEU A 24 -10.42 4.09 -0.11
C LEU A 24 -9.92 4.18 -1.56
N THR A 25 -9.21 3.16 -2.02
CA THR A 25 -8.58 3.14 -3.35
C THR A 25 -9.55 2.80 -4.49
N HIS A 26 -10.78 2.38 -4.20
CA HIS A 26 -11.87 2.33 -5.18
C HIS A 26 -12.39 3.71 -5.58
N ASN A 27 -12.03 4.78 -4.86
CA ASN A 27 -12.42 6.12 -5.24
C ASN A 27 -11.79 6.51 -6.60
N PRO A 28 -12.57 7.01 -7.59
CA PRO A 28 -12.08 7.41 -8.91
C PRO A 28 -10.97 8.46 -8.93
N LYS A 29 -10.71 9.14 -7.80
CA LYS A 29 -9.58 10.06 -7.66
C LYS A 29 -8.21 9.37 -7.72
N PHE A 30 -8.17 8.06 -7.48
CA PHE A 30 -6.95 7.27 -7.56
C PHE A 30 -6.87 6.58 -8.93
N THR A 31 -5.67 6.49 -9.48
CA THR A 31 -5.48 5.91 -10.82
C THR A 31 -5.62 4.39 -10.85
N THR A 32 -5.54 3.74 -9.68
CA THR A 32 -5.73 2.30 -9.54
C THR A 32 -6.27 1.94 -8.15
N SER A 33 -7.02 0.84 -8.05
CA SER A 33 -7.47 0.30 -6.76
C SER A 33 -6.50 -0.75 -6.22
N ILE A 34 -6.43 -0.93 -4.90
CA ILE A 34 -5.57 -1.91 -4.25
C ILE A 34 -6.48 -2.90 -3.53
N SER A 35 -6.57 -4.14 -4.03
CA SER A 35 -7.38 -5.14 -3.34
C SER A 35 -6.78 -5.50 -1.97
N LYS A 36 -7.63 -5.96 -1.06
CA LYS A 36 -7.20 -6.44 0.26
C LYS A 36 -6.08 -7.48 0.13
N SER A 37 -6.27 -8.48 -0.73
CA SER A 37 -5.29 -9.56 -0.95
C SER A 37 -3.96 -9.03 -1.48
N TYR A 38 -3.99 -8.06 -2.40
CA TYR A 38 -2.79 -7.44 -2.96
C TYR A 38 -1.96 -6.74 -1.88
N LEU A 39 -2.63 -5.98 -1.01
CA LEU A 39 -1.98 -5.31 0.11
C LEU A 39 -1.41 -6.32 1.12
N GLU A 40 -2.13 -7.38 1.43
CA GLU A 40 -1.65 -8.41 2.36
C GLU A 40 -0.42 -9.15 1.82
N GLU A 41 -0.39 -9.46 0.52
CA GLU A 41 0.80 -10.01 -0.16
C GLU A 41 1.99 -9.06 -0.11
N LEU A 42 1.76 -7.75 -0.30
CA LEU A 42 2.78 -6.72 -0.16
C LEU A 42 3.35 -6.67 1.27
N GLU A 43 2.48 -6.67 2.28
CA GLU A 43 2.87 -6.57 3.69
C GLU A 43 3.68 -7.78 4.16
N ARG A 44 3.36 -8.97 3.66
CA ARG A 44 4.13 -10.20 3.94
C ARG A 44 5.45 -10.27 3.18
N GLY A 45 5.59 -9.51 2.09
CA GLY A 45 6.74 -9.59 1.19
C GLY A 45 6.63 -10.68 0.14
N ASP A 46 5.46 -11.30 -0.02
CA ASP A 46 5.20 -12.35 -1.00
C ASP A 46 5.02 -11.79 -2.42
N LYS A 47 4.74 -10.49 -2.53
CA LYS A 47 4.43 -9.86 -3.81
C LYS A 47 5.66 -9.70 -4.69
N LYS A 48 5.72 -10.52 -5.74
CA LYS A 48 6.69 -10.39 -6.83
C LYS A 48 6.22 -9.30 -7.80
N ASN A 49 7.14 -8.41 -8.21
CA ASN A 49 6.93 -7.36 -9.21
C ASN A 49 5.66 -6.51 -8.95
N PRO A 50 5.59 -5.79 -7.81
CA PRO A 50 4.46 -4.91 -7.55
C PRO A 50 4.35 -3.83 -8.64
N SER A 51 3.11 -3.49 -9.02
CA SER A 51 2.86 -2.45 -10.02
C SER A 51 3.24 -1.10 -9.43
N PHE A 52 4.11 -0.37 -10.12
CA PHE A 52 4.56 0.96 -9.70
C PHE A 52 3.38 1.88 -9.37
N GLU A 53 2.34 1.86 -10.22
CA GLU A 53 1.14 2.67 -10.02
C GLU A 53 0.41 2.36 -8.71
N LYS A 54 0.31 1.06 -8.35
CA LYS A 54 -0.27 0.65 -7.07
C LYS A 54 0.58 1.09 -5.89
N VAL A 55 1.92 1.11 -6.04
CA VAL A 55 2.81 1.63 -4.99
C VAL A 55 2.65 3.14 -4.82
N VAL A 56 2.52 3.90 -5.92
CA VAL A 56 2.26 5.34 -5.88
C VAL A 56 0.95 5.63 -5.15
N VAL A 57 -0.16 4.97 -5.53
CA VAL A 57 -1.44 5.13 -4.83
C VAL A 57 -1.33 4.75 -3.35
N LEU A 58 -0.60 3.68 -3.03
CA LEU A 58 -0.39 3.28 -1.65
C LEU A 58 0.33 4.37 -0.85
N SER A 59 1.35 5.02 -1.41
CA SER A 59 2.05 6.12 -0.73
C SER A 59 1.14 7.32 -0.44
N GLN A 60 0.21 7.63 -1.37
CA GLN A 60 -0.78 8.69 -1.21
C GLN A 60 -1.78 8.37 -0.09
N VAL A 61 -2.30 7.14 -0.05
CA VAL A 61 -3.27 6.71 0.97
C VAL A 61 -2.61 6.62 2.35
N LEU A 62 -1.36 6.16 2.40
CA LEU A 62 -0.58 6.06 3.64
C LEU A 62 0.06 7.38 4.08
N MET A 63 -0.19 8.48 3.35
CA MET A 63 0.31 9.82 3.66
C MET A 63 1.84 9.84 3.92
N CYS A 64 2.59 9.13 3.09
CA CYS A 64 4.05 9.02 3.19
C CYS A 64 4.70 9.24 1.83
N LYS A 65 6.02 9.43 1.81
CA LYS A 65 6.75 9.51 0.54
C LYS A 65 6.93 8.11 -0.01
N LEU A 66 7.00 8.00 -1.34
CA LEU A 66 7.25 6.72 -2.01
C LEU A 66 8.53 6.03 -1.49
N ASP A 67 9.59 6.83 -1.26
CA ASP A 67 10.87 6.37 -0.71
C ASP A 67 10.75 5.76 0.70
N ASP A 68 9.75 6.16 1.48
CA ASP A 68 9.52 5.60 2.81
C ASP A 68 9.07 4.13 2.75
N LEU A 69 8.43 3.74 1.63
CA LEU A 69 7.94 2.38 1.39
C LEU A 69 9.03 1.42 0.87
N VAL A 70 10.22 1.93 0.55
CA VAL A 70 11.33 1.15 0.01
C VAL A 70 12.29 0.73 1.13
N ALA A 71 12.76 -0.51 1.06
CA ALA A 71 13.89 -0.97 1.86
C ALA A 71 15.19 -0.46 1.24
N ARG A 72 15.98 0.28 2.02
CA ARG A 72 17.38 0.59 1.70
C ARG A 72 18.26 -0.61 1.97
#